data_AF-A0AA97H3S0-F1
#
_entry.id   AF-A0AA97H3S0-F1
#
_cell.length_a   1.000
_cell.length_b   1.000
_cell.length_c   1.000
_cell.angle_alpha   90.00
_cell.angle_beta   90.00
_cell.angle_gamma   90.00
#
_symmetry.space_group_name_H-M   'P 1'
#
loop_
_entity.id
_entity.type
_entity.pdbx_description
1 polymer ?
#
loop_
_entity_poly.entity_id
_entity_poly.type
_entity_poly.pdbx_seq_one_letter_code
_entity_poly.pdbx_strand_id
1 'polypeptide(L)'
;MAFALCETNIEGVNVVIGSAGQASLAATIGGTYNFTHSTFANYWNNSQRQQPAVLVNNYYSYTDDTGHEIFEPRDLHAANFTNCIFAGNGNIEFVLDKIEGSSFNYNTRNSMIQFNDINKDFENIAELDFSNSNYQNVILNGDPDFRNPQENDFIIGQNSAAIGKALPTLFIQDLLGTDRSVNPDMGAYQHILFE
;
A
#
# COMPACT_ATOMS: atom_id res chain seq x y z
N MET A 1 -5.11 11.88 -5.75
CA MET A 1 -3.71 12.37 -5.92
C MET A 1 -2.80 11.16 -5.98
N ALA A 2 -1.74 11.15 -6.80
CA ALA A 2 -0.81 10.02 -6.94
C ALA A 2 0.60 10.46 -6.55
N PHE A 3 1.36 9.62 -5.84
CA PHE A 3 2.76 9.88 -5.51
C PHE A 3 3.68 8.91 -6.25
N ALA A 4 4.60 9.48 -7.02
CA ALA A 4 5.76 8.78 -7.56
C ALA A 4 6.99 9.28 -6.81
N LEU A 5 7.66 8.36 -6.11
CA LEU A 5 8.82 8.63 -5.28
C LEU A 5 9.98 7.79 -5.82
N CYS A 6 11.11 8.44 -6.06
CA CYS A 6 12.30 7.80 -6.64
C CYS A 6 13.50 8.04 -5.74
N GLU A 7 14.18 6.98 -5.30
CA GLU A 7 15.49 7.06 -4.62
C GLU A 7 15.52 8.10 -3.48
N THR A 8 14.49 8.09 -2.64
CA THR A 8 14.28 9.13 -1.63
C THR A 8 14.03 8.53 -0.24
N ASN A 9 13.98 9.38 0.77
CA ASN A 9 13.58 9.03 2.12
C ASN A 9 12.27 9.73 2.49
N ILE A 10 11.22 8.95 2.68
CA ILE A 10 9.87 9.43 2.96
C ILE A 10 9.32 8.76 4.21
N GLU A 11 8.82 9.61 5.10
CA GLU A 11 8.00 9.22 6.25
C GLU A 11 6.61 9.82 6.10
N GLY A 12 5.58 8.98 6.10
CA GLY A 12 4.18 9.37 5.98
C GLY A 12 3.36 8.85 7.16
N VAL A 13 2.54 9.73 7.73
CA VAL A 13 1.62 9.39 8.82
C VAL A 13 0.25 9.96 8.50
N ASN A 14 -0.82 9.17 8.69
CA ASN A 14 -2.19 9.61 8.42
C ASN A 14 -2.40 10.06 6.97
N VAL A 15 -1.69 9.43 6.02
CA VAL A 15 -1.75 9.84 4.61
C VAL A 15 -2.87 9.08 3.91
N VAL A 16 -3.60 9.78 3.05
CA VAL A 16 -4.57 9.20 2.13
C VAL A 16 -4.15 9.49 0.71
N ILE A 17 -3.96 8.44 -0.07
CA ILE A 17 -3.60 8.53 -1.48
C ILE A 17 -4.54 7.64 -2.28
N GLY A 18 -5.11 8.19 -3.35
CA GLY A 18 -6.12 7.44 -4.08
C GLY A 18 -6.56 8.03 -5.41
N SER A 19 -7.40 7.24 -6.09
CA SER A 19 -7.93 7.43 -7.44
C SER A 19 -6.91 7.99 -8.43
N ALA A 20 -5.80 7.27 -8.55
CA ALA A 20 -4.79 7.53 -9.56
C ALA A 20 -5.07 6.67 -10.78
N GLY A 21 -4.99 7.24 -11.99
CA GLY A 21 -5.13 6.46 -13.24
C GLY A 21 -4.07 5.36 -13.42
N GLN A 22 -3.01 5.37 -12.60
CA GLN A 22 -1.93 4.38 -12.48
C GLN A 22 -1.80 3.97 -11.00
N ALA A 23 -0.61 3.74 -10.44
CA ALA A 23 -0.48 3.52 -9.00
C ALA A 23 -0.83 4.76 -8.16
N SER A 24 -1.42 4.54 -6.98
CA SER A 24 -1.64 5.62 -6.00
C SER A 24 -0.31 5.97 -5.32
N LEU A 25 0.45 4.97 -4.89
CA LEU A 25 1.84 5.10 -4.47
C LEU A 25 2.72 4.24 -5.38
N ALA A 26 3.64 4.88 -6.08
CA ALA A 26 4.75 4.24 -6.76
C ALA A 26 6.04 4.62 -6.03
N ALA A 27 6.60 3.69 -5.26
CA ALA A 27 7.87 3.84 -4.56
C ALA A 27 8.95 3.07 -5.35
N THR A 28 9.56 3.74 -6.32
CA THR A 28 10.40 3.10 -7.33
C THR A 28 11.87 3.48 -7.18
N ILE A 29 12.75 2.75 -7.87
CA ILE A 29 14.19 3.04 -7.94
C ILE A 29 14.85 2.93 -6.54
N GLY A 30 14.34 2.03 -5.68
CA GLY A 30 14.86 1.85 -4.32
C GLY A 30 14.53 3.04 -3.40
N GLY A 31 15.24 3.17 -2.28
CA GLY A 31 15.03 4.23 -1.28
C GLY A 31 14.53 3.73 0.08
N THR A 32 13.94 4.64 0.85
CA THR A 32 13.43 4.41 2.22
C THR A 32 12.02 4.97 2.34
N TYR A 33 11.04 4.10 2.58
CA TYR A 33 9.63 4.44 2.66
C TYR A 33 9.03 3.90 3.95
N ASN A 34 8.56 4.78 4.82
CA ASN A 34 7.92 4.40 6.07
C ASN A 34 6.54 5.05 6.14
N PHE A 35 5.49 4.24 6.15
CA PHE A 35 4.12 4.71 6.28
C PHE A 35 3.47 4.12 7.51
N THR A 36 2.85 4.98 8.32
CA THR A 36 2.06 4.59 9.48
C THR A 36 0.65 5.13 9.37
N HIS A 37 -0.36 4.30 9.68
CA HIS A 37 -1.77 4.72 9.66
C HIS A 37 -2.18 5.39 8.35
N SER A 38 -1.90 4.77 7.21
CA SER A 38 -2.14 5.38 5.89
C SER A 38 -3.05 4.51 5.03
N THR A 39 -3.86 5.15 4.18
CA THR A 39 -4.78 4.48 3.27
C THR A 39 -4.35 4.75 1.83
N PHE A 40 -4.03 3.69 1.10
CA PHE A 40 -3.75 3.71 -0.33
C PHE A 40 -4.91 3.02 -1.04
N ALA A 41 -5.79 3.81 -1.64
CA ALA A 41 -7.06 3.33 -2.16
C ALA A 41 -7.28 3.77 -3.61
N ASN A 42 -7.23 2.84 -4.56
CA ASN A 42 -7.32 3.19 -5.97
C ASN A 42 -8.58 2.66 -6.66
N TYR A 43 -9.62 3.49 -6.64
CA TYR A 43 -10.93 3.20 -7.25
C TYR A 43 -11.17 3.96 -8.55
N TRP A 44 -10.10 4.41 -9.21
CA TRP A 44 -10.20 5.10 -10.50
C TRP A 44 -10.93 4.26 -11.55
N ASN A 45 -11.97 4.84 -12.17
CA ASN A 45 -12.87 4.16 -13.10
C ASN A 45 -12.96 4.83 -14.49
N ASN A 46 -12.26 5.93 -14.73
CA ASN A 46 -12.31 6.66 -16.01
C ASN A 46 -11.49 5.97 -17.12
N SER A 47 -10.64 5.00 -16.77
CA SER A 47 -9.88 4.17 -17.70
C SER A 47 -9.51 2.84 -17.04
N GLN A 48 -9.12 1.86 -17.85
CA GLN A 48 -8.54 0.63 -17.34
C GLN A 48 -7.21 0.91 -16.65
N ARG A 49 -7.07 0.46 -15.40
CA ARG A 49 -5.82 0.50 -14.63
C ARG A 49 -4.99 -0.75 -14.95
N GLN A 50 -3.69 -0.54 -15.09
CA GLN A 50 -2.70 -1.60 -15.30
C GLN A 50 -1.78 -1.80 -14.08
N GLN A 51 -1.84 -0.89 -13.10
CA GLN A 51 -0.98 -0.89 -11.92
C GLN A 51 -1.79 -1.04 -10.64
N PRO A 52 -1.26 -1.69 -9.59
CA PRO A 52 -1.89 -1.77 -8.27
C PRO A 52 -1.99 -0.39 -7.60
N ALA A 53 -2.71 -0.26 -6.48
CA ALA A 53 -2.72 0.96 -5.67
C ALA A 53 -1.31 1.28 -5.13
N VAL A 54 -0.55 0.26 -4.73
CA VAL A 54 0.83 0.40 -4.27
C VAL A 54 1.77 -0.49 -5.07
N LEU A 55 2.77 0.13 -5.67
CA LEU A 55 3.88 -0.52 -6.37
C LEU A 55 5.19 -0.11 -5.70
N VAL A 56 5.99 -1.09 -5.31
CA VAL A 56 7.36 -0.85 -4.81
C VAL A 56 8.33 -1.61 -5.71
N ASN A 57 9.38 -0.94 -6.18
CA ASN A 57 10.45 -1.62 -6.91
C ASN A 57 11.85 -1.12 -6.48
N ASN A 58 12.88 -1.87 -6.85
CA ASN A 58 14.27 -1.56 -6.53
C ASN A 58 15.13 -1.37 -7.77
N TYR A 59 14.57 -0.82 -8.85
CA TYR A 59 15.31 -0.67 -10.09
C TYR A 59 14.89 0.52 -10.94
N TYR A 60 15.84 0.95 -11.77
CA TYR A 60 15.61 1.82 -12.91
C TYR A 60 15.67 0.98 -14.19
N SER A 61 14.72 1.14 -15.11
CA SER A 61 14.78 0.51 -16.43
C SER A 61 14.88 1.54 -17.56
N TYR A 62 15.65 1.19 -18.59
CA TYR A 62 15.78 1.98 -19.82
C TYR A 62 15.96 1.05 -21.02
N THR A 63 15.58 1.52 -22.21
CA THR A 63 15.82 0.80 -23.46
C THR A 63 17.14 1.25 -24.08
N ASP A 64 18.01 0.30 -24.42
CA ASP A 64 19.26 0.60 -25.11
C ASP A 64 19.06 0.90 -26.62
N ASP A 65 20.14 1.29 -27.29
CA ASP A 65 20.13 1.62 -28.73
C ASP A 65 19.74 0.42 -29.63
N THR A 66 19.71 -0.79 -29.09
CA THR A 66 19.32 -2.02 -29.80
C THR A 66 17.87 -2.44 -29.52
N GLY A 67 17.13 -1.69 -28.70
CA GLY A 67 15.74 -1.98 -28.35
C GLY A 67 15.59 -2.96 -27.19
N HIS A 68 16.67 -3.32 -26.49
CA HIS A 68 16.61 -4.20 -25.32
C HIS A 68 16.37 -3.38 -24.05
N GLU A 69 15.47 -3.87 -23.19
CA GLU A 69 15.26 -3.29 -21.86
C GLU A 69 16.37 -3.74 -20.91
N ILE A 70 17.02 -2.75 -20.29
CA ILE A 70 18.08 -2.93 -19.30
C ILE A 70 17.52 -2.52 -17.95
N PHE A 71 17.81 -3.32 -16.94
CA PHE A 71 17.41 -3.10 -15.55
C PHE A 71 18.64 -2.85 -14.69
N GLU A 72 18.67 -1.73 -13.99
CA GLU A 72 19.74 -1.40 -13.05
C GLU A 72 19.23 -1.46 -11.61
N PRO A 73 19.75 -2.39 -10.78
CA PRO A 73 19.38 -2.48 -9.37
C PRO A 73 19.74 -1.21 -8.59
N ARG A 74 18.91 -0.90 -7.60
CA ARG A 74 19.06 0.18 -6.62
C ARG A 74 18.69 -0.37 -5.25
N ASP A 75 19.31 0.12 -4.19
CA ASP A 75 19.02 -0.38 -2.85
C ASP A 75 17.66 0.11 -2.36
N LEU A 76 16.76 -0.83 -2.06
CA LEU A 76 15.57 -0.54 -1.25
C LEU A 76 15.94 -0.79 0.21
N HIS A 77 16.35 0.28 0.89
CA HIS A 77 16.78 0.25 2.28
C HIS A 77 15.62 -0.06 3.23
N ALA A 78 14.40 0.41 2.93
CA ALA A 78 13.19 0.05 3.64
C ALA A 78 11.93 0.35 2.82
N ALA A 79 10.94 -0.55 2.88
CA ALA A 79 9.55 -0.31 2.54
C ALA A 79 8.67 -0.84 3.69
N ASN A 80 8.46 0.01 4.69
CA ASN A 80 7.74 -0.34 5.91
C ASN A 80 6.34 0.26 5.92
N PHE A 81 5.33 -0.59 6.10
CA PHE A 81 3.93 -0.20 6.19
C PHE A 81 3.33 -0.73 7.50
N THR A 82 2.93 0.18 8.40
CA THR A 82 2.32 -0.16 9.68
C THR A 82 0.92 0.44 9.77
N ASN A 83 -0.09 -0.37 10.13
CA ASN A 83 -1.47 0.11 10.24
C ASN A 83 -2.02 0.69 8.92
N CYS A 84 -1.63 0.12 7.78
CA CYS A 84 -2.03 0.62 6.47
C CYS A 84 -3.23 -0.14 5.89
N ILE A 85 -3.97 0.50 4.99
CA ILE A 85 -4.98 -0.15 4.14
C ILE A 85 -4.56 0.01 2.68
N PHE A 86 -4.55 -1.10 1.94
CA PHE A 86 -4.31 -1.17 0.50
C PHE A 86 -5.55 -1.74 -0.17
N ALA A 87 -6.24 -0.93 -0.96
CA ALA A 87 -7.53 -1.29 -1.53
C ALA A 87 -7.77 -0.64 -2.89
N GLY A 88 -8.75 -1.11 -3.63
CA GLY A 88 -9.07 -0.57 -4.94
C GLY A 88 -10.05 -1.44 -5.73
N ASN A 89 -10.18 -1.14 -7.01
CA ASN A 89 -11.08 -1.85 -7.91
C ASN A 89 -10.42 -3.04 -8.65
N GLY A 90 -9.10 -3.22 -8.53
CA GLY A 90 -8.37 -4.36 -9.04
C GLY A 90 -8.35 -5.55 -8.07
N ASN A 91 -8.00 -6.72 -8.57
CA ASN A 91 -7.84 -7.90 -7.71
C ASN A 91 -6.57 -7.81 -6.84
N ILE A 92 -5.54 -7.12 -7.32
CA ILE A 92 -4.23 -6.99 -6.67
C ILE A 92 -3.92 -5.50 -6.54
N GLU A 93 -3.82 -5.02 -5.31
CA GLU A 93 -3.62 -3.60 -5.01
C GLU A 93 -2.29 -3.31 -4.30
N PHE A 94 -1.45 -4.34 -4.13
CA PHE A 94 -0.10 -4.24 -3.58
C PHE A 94 0.83 -5.17 -4.35
N VAL A 95 1.92 -4.62 -4.90
CA VAL A 95 2.96 -5.39 -5.60
C VAL A 95 4.34 -4.95 -5.15
N LEU A 96 5.19 -5.93 -4.88
CA LEU A 96 6.63 -5.77 -4.71
C LEU A 96 7.31 -6.36 -5.95
N ASP A 97 7.99 -5.51 -6.71
CA ASP A 97 8.67 -5.87 -7.95
C ASP A 97 10.18 -5.75 -7.76
N LYS A 98 10.81 -6.88 -7.45
CA LYS A 98 12.23 -6.95 -7.11
C LYS A 98 13.03 -7.46 -8.29
N ILE A 99 14.19 -6.86 -8.51
CA ILE A 99 15.30 -7.48 -9.23
C ILE A 99 16.47 -7.78 -8.29
N GLU A 100 17.20 -8.83 -8.60
CA GLU A 100 18.40 -9.22 -7.86
C GLU A 100 19.57 -8.25 -8.12
N GLY A 101 20.53 -8.21 -7.20
CA GLY A 101 21.75 -7.39 -7.32
C GLY A 101 21.79 -6.14 -6.43
N SER A 102 20.76 -5.93 -5.61
CA SER A 102 20.73 -4.91 -4.55
C SER A 102 19.93 -5.39 -3.34
N SER A 103 19.94 -4.60 -2.27
CA SER A 103 19.10 -4.84 -1.09
C SER A 103 17.61 -4.63 -1.41
N PHE A 104 16.76 -5.46 -0.79
CA PHE A 104 15.31 -5.37 -0.90
C PHE A 104 14.65 -5.58 0.46
N ASN A 105 14.71 -4.56 1.32
CA ASN A 105 14.18 -4.64 2.68
C ASN A 105 12.75 -4.09 2.73
N TYR A 106 11.79 -4.90 3.18
CA TYR A 106 10.40 -4.52 3.32
C TYR A 106 9.77 -5.17 4.55
N ASN A 107 8.77 -4.50 5.12
CA ASN A 107 7.98 -5.05 6.21
C ASN A 107 6.56 -4.48 6.19
N THR A 108 5.55 -5.34 6.35
CA THR A 108 4.16 -4.91 6.43
C THR A 108 3.53 -5.50 7.68
N ARG A 109 3.09 -4.62 8.58
CA ARG A 109 2.60 -4.99 9.90
C ARG A 109 1.22 -4.39 10.17
N ASN A 110 0.35 -5.19 10.79
CA ASN A 110 -0.99 -4.76 11.24
C ASN A 110 -1.73 -4.00 10.13
N SER A 111 -1.70 -4.51 8.91
CA SER A 111 -2.23 -3.83 7.73
C SER A 111 -3.23 -4.70 6.99
N MET A 112 -4.10 -4.08 6.20
CA MET A 112 -5.10 -4.79 5.40
C MET A 112 -4.76 -4.64 3.91
N ILE A 113 -4.63 -5.75 3.20
CA ILE A 113 -4.17 -5.79 1.81
C ILE A 113 -5.21 -6.48 0.94
N GLN A 114 -5.68 -5.79 -0.09
CA GLN A 114 -6.43 -6.40 -1.18
C GLN A 114 -5.44 -7.08 -2.15
N PHE A 115 -5.42 -8.40 -2.11
CA PHE A 115 -4.55 -9.25 -2.92
C PHE A 115 -5.25 -10.58 -3.19
N ASN A 116 -5.96 -10.65 -4.31
CA ASN A 116 -6.68 -11.83 -4.78
C ASN A 116 -6.05 -12.32 -6.09
N ASP A 117 -5.00 -13.11 -5.98
CA ASP A 117 -4.27 -13.66 -7.14
C ASP A 117 -4.99 -14.88 -7.74
N ILE A 118 -6.11 -14.62 -8.40
CA ILE A 118 -6.98 -15.65 -9.01
C ILE A 118 -6.23 -16.49 -10.03
N ASN A 119 -5.32 -15.86 -10.79
CA ASN A 119 -4.57 -16.51 -11.88
C ASN A 119 -3.27 -17.17 -11.41
N LYS A 120 -2.88 -16.98 -10.13
CA LYS A 120 -1.62 -17.46 -9.56
C LYS A 120 -0.39 -16.86 -10.24
N ASP A 121 -0.50 -15.62 -10.73
CA ASP A 121 0.59 -14.91 -11.40
C ASP A 121 1.76 -14.63 -10.43
N PHE A 122 1.50 -14.63 -9.11
CA PHE A 122 2.46 -14.33 -8.05
C PHE A 122 2.73 -15.51 -7.10
N GLU A 123 2.23 -16.72 -7.37
CA GLU A 123 2.33 -17.89 -6.48
C GLU A 123 3.78 -18.27 -6.10
N ASN A 124 4.76 -17.93 -6.94
CA ASN A 124 6.18 -18.24 -6.72
C ASN A 124 7.05 -17.00 -6.45
N ILE A 125 6.45 -15.86 -6.15
CA ILE A 125 7.17 -14.63 -5.82
C ILE A 125 7.33 -14.55 -4.30
N ALA A 126 8.55 -14.81 -3.81
CA ALA A 126 8.84 -14.90 -2.37
C ALA A 126 8.48 -13.62 -1.62
N GLU A 127 8.65 -12.47 -2.25
CA GLU A 127 8.34 -11.16 -1.70
C GLU A 127 6.83 -10.98 -1.46
N LEU A 128 5.98 -11.69 -2.21
CA LEU A 128 4.52 -11.66 -2.12
C LEU A 128 3.95 -12.94 -1.48
N ASP A 129 4.80 -13.78 -0.88
CA ASP A 129 4.35 -14.82 0.05
C ASP A 129 3.98 -14.18 1.40
N PHE A 130 2.68 -13.94 1.60
CA PHE A 130 2.15 -13.33 2.82
C PHE A 130 2.29 -14.20 4.09
N SER A 131 2.82 -15.42 3.99
CA SER A 131 3.18 -16.25 5.14
C SER A 131 4.60 -16.03 5.66
N ASN A 132 5.44 -15.30 4.92
CA ASN A 132 6.82 -15.04 5.30
C ASN A 132 6.92 -14.08 6.50
N SER A 133 8.12 -13.99 7.08
CA SER A 133 8.36 -13.19 8.28
C SER A 133 8.26 -11.68 8.08
N ASN A 134 8.18 -11.17 6.85
CA ASN A 134 8.05 -9.74 6.58
C ASN A 134 6.61 -9.25 6.68
N TYR A 135 5.63 -10.17 6.76
CA TYR A 135 4.22 -9.86 6.97
C TYR A 135 3.79 -10.27 8.38
N GLN A 136 3.27 -9.35 9.18
CA GLN A 136 2.75 -9.67 10.52
C GLN A 136 1.36 -9.06 10.74
N ASN A 137 0.41 -9.86 11.23
CA ASN A 137 -0.97 -9.43 11.48
C ASN A 137 -1.61 -8.76 10.26
N VAL A 138 -1.35 -9.30 9.07
CA VAL A 138 -1.93 -8.80 7.82
C VAL A 138 -3.31 -9.44 7.62
N ILE A 139 -4.28 -8.60 7.26
CA ILE A 139 -5.62 -9.04 6.85
C ILE A 139 -5.66 -9.03 5.33
N LEU A 140 -5.74 -10.20 4.70
CA LEU A 140 -5.89 -10.30 3.25
C LEU A 140 -7.36 -10.22 2.87
N ASN A 141 -7.68 -9.36 1.89
CA ASN A 141 -9.00 -9.22 1.29
C ASN A 141 -10.12 -8.96 2.31
N GLY A 142 -9.81 -8.24 3.38
CA GLY A 142 -10.82 -7.71 4.29
C GLY A 142 -11.58 -6.56 3.65
N ASP A 143 -12.87 -6.42 3.97
CA ASP A 143 -13.68 -5.30 3.49
C ASP A 143 -13.34 -4.03 4.28
N PRO A 144 -12.85 -2.95 3.63
CA PRO A 144 -12.62 -1.68 4.29
C PRO A 144 -13.91 -0.95 4.67
N ASP A 145 -15.08 -1.26 4.08
CA ASP A 145 -16.33 -0.54 4.30
C ASP A 145 -16.14 0.98 4.09
N PHE A 146 -15.61 1.39 2.93
CA PHE A 146 -15.39 2.81 2.64
C PHE A 146 -16.70 3.55 2.37
N ARG A 147 -16.85 4.75 2.96
CA ARG A 147 -18.07 5.57 2.83
C ARG A 147 -18.43 5.91 1.39
N ASN A 148 -17.48 6.41 0.59
CA ASN A 148 -17.71 6.64 -0.83
C ASN A 148 -16.39 6.62 -1.63
N PRO A 149 -15.88 5.43 -1.99
CA PRO A 149 -14.58 5.31 -2.65
C PRO A 149 -14.52 5.95 -4.04
N GLN A 150 -15.66 6.10 -4.73
CA GLN A 150 -15.71 6.75 -6.05
C GLN A 150 -15.46 8.26 -5.97
N GLU A 151 -15.77 8.88 -4.83
CA GLU A 151 -15.56 10.31 -4.56
C GLU A 151 -14.27 10.58 -3.77
N ASN A 152 -13.37 9.60 -3.66
CA ASN A 152 -12.17 9.65 -2.81
C ASN A 152 -12.44 9.76 -1.30
N ASP A 153 -13.61 9.32 -0.87
CA ASP A 153 -13.99 9.31 0.54
C ASP A 153 -13.72 7.94 1.15
N PHE A 154 -12.49 7.80 1.65
CA PHE A 154 -11.95 6.54 2.17
C PHE A 154 -12.05 6.43 3.70
N ILE A 155 -13.00 7.15 4.31
CA ILE A 155 -13.34 6.93 5.72
C ILE A 155 -14.02 5.56 5.83
N ILE A 156 -13.58 4.75 6.79
CA ILE A 156 -14.10 3.39 7.01
C ILE A 156 -15.37 3.42 7.88
N GLY A 157 -16.26 2.45 7.64
CA GLY A 157 -17.52 2.30 8.34
C GLY A 157 -17.48 1.25 9.45
N GLN A 158 -18.59 1.14 10.18
CA GLN A 158 -18.77 0.24 11.33
C GLN A 158 -18.63 -1.26 10.99
N ASN A 159 -18.74 -1.64 9.72
CA ASN A 159 -18.60 -3.03 9.27
C ASN A 159 -17.19 -3.35 8.76
N SER A 160 -16.27 -2.38 8.82
CA SER A 160 -14.91 -2.55 8.33
C SER A 160 -14.14 -3.64 9.08
N ALA A 161 -13.43 -4.49 8.33
CA ALA A 161 -12.50 -5.48 8.87
C ALA A 161 -11.28 -4.85 9.56
N ALA A 162 -11.02 -3.55 9.33
CA ALA A 162 -9.91 -2.80 9.90
C ALA A 162 -10.11 -2.39 11.37
N ILE A 163 -11.34 -2.51 11.91
CA ILE A 163 -11.70 -1.95 13.22
C ILE A 163 -10.95 -2.61 14.37
N GLY A 164 -10.25 -1.80 15.17
CA GLY A 164 -9.51 -2.24 16.36
C GLY A 164 -8.36 -3.21 16.06
N LYS A 165 -7.87 -3.27 14.80
CA LYS A 165 -6.81 -4.19 14.37
C LYS A 165 -5.44 -3.53 14.23
N ALA A 166 -5.35 -2.20 14.35
CA ALA A 166 -4.08 -1.52 14.29
C ALA A 166 -3.25 -1.75 15.56
N LEU A 167 -1.94 -1.67 15.40
CA LEU A 167 -0.98 -1.59 16.48
C LEU A 167 -1.08 -0.20 17.13
N PRO A 168 -1.14 -0.07 18.47
CA PRO A 168 -0.99 1.23 19.14
C PRO A 168 0.37 1.88 18.79
N THR A 169 0.34 3.17 18.46
CA THR A 169 1.54 3.96 18.12
C THR A 169 1.53 5.29 18.87
N LEU A 170 2.57 6.10 18.68
CA LEU A 170 2.65 7.47 19.23
C LEU A 170 1.69 8.45 18.51
N PHE A 171 1.11 8.05 17.38
CA PHE A 171 0.18 8.87 16.60
C PHE A 171 -1.25 8.63 17.09
N ILE A 172 -1.65 9.41 18.10
CA ILE A 172 -2.91 9.23 18.85
C ILE A 172 -4.13 9.90 18.21
N GLN A 173 -3.96 10.60 17.10
CA GLN A 173 -5.05 11.19 16.32
C GLN A 173 -5.05 10.65 14.90
N ASP A 174 -6.23 10.53 14.30
CA ASP A 174 -6.40 10.25 12.87
C ASP A 174 -6.24 11.50 11.99
N LEU A 175 -6.43 11.36 10.67
CA LEU A 175 -6.31 12.47 9.73
C LEU A 175 -7.31 13.63 9.99
N LEU A 176 -8.45 13.36 10.64
CA LEU A 176 -9.47 14.37 10.98
C LEU A 176 -9.36 14.88 12.42
N GLY A 177 -8.39 14.38 13.20
CA GLY A 177 -8.18 14.75 14.60
C GLY A 177 -8.96 13.87 15.60
N THR A 178 -9.61 12.80 15.15
CA THR A 178 -10.30 11.83 16.01
C THR A 178 -9.29 11.06 16.85
N ASP A 179 -9.56 10.91 18.14
CA ASP A 179 -8.70 10.12 19.03
C ASP A 179 -8.70 8.63 18.62
N ARG A 180 -7.52 8.03 18.63
CA ARG A 180 -7.27 6.60 18.35
C ARG A 180 -6.35 5.97 19.39
N SER A 181 -6.33 6.52 20.61
CA SER A 181 -5.47 6.03 21.69
C SER A 181 -5.92 4.66 22.23
N VAL A 182 -7.21 4.33 22.07
CA VAL A 182 -7.82 3.07 22.51
C VAL A 182 -8.41 2.35 21.30
N ASN A 183 -8.01 1.08 21.10
CA ASN A 183 -8.45 0.22 19.99
C ASN A 183 -8.35 0.90 18.60
N PRO A 184 -7.15 1.32 18.18
CA PRO A 184 -7.01 2.00 16.90
C PRO A 184 -7.43 1.10 15.73
N ASP A 185 -8.14 1.69 14.77
CA ASP A 185 -8.39 1.08 13.47
C ASP A 185 -7.18 1.21 12.53
N MET A 186 -7.07 0.31 11.55
CA MET A 186 -6.09 0.46 10.47
C MET A 186 -6.49 1.60 9.51
N GLY A 187 -5.51 2.19 8.85
CA GLY A 187 -5.70 3.25 7.86
C GLY A 187 -5.66 4.66 8.45
N ALA A 188 -5.95 5.64 7.60
CA ALA A 188 -5.81 7.06 7.94
C ALA A 188 -6.92 7.63 8.83
N TYR A 189 -8.03 6.89 9.00
CA TYR A 189 -9.22 7.33 9.73
C TYR A 189 -9.58 6.36 10.85
N GLN A 190 -10.26 6.83 11.88
CA GLN A 190 -11.11 5.96 12.69
C GLN A 190 -12.46 5.75 12.01
N HIS A 191 -13.09 4.62 12.31
CA HIS A 191 -14.41 4.31 11.79
C HIS A 191 -15.47 5.28 12.28
N ILE A 192 -16.46 5.51 11.43
CA ILE A 192 -17.67 6.25 11.77
C ILE A 192 -18.90 5.43 11.42
N LEU A 193 -20.05 5.88 11.91
CA LEU A 193 -21.35 5.44 11.42
C LEU A 193 -21.74 6.34 10.24
N PHE A 194 -22.09 5.74 9.10
CA PHE A 194 -22.72 6.40 7.97
C PHE A 194 -23.85 5.52 7.42
N GLU A 195 -24.81 6.15 6.75
CA GLU A 195 -25.98 5.50 6.12
C GLU A 195 -25.68 5.03 4.70
#